data_AF-A0A1H1EQU7-F1
#
_entry.id   AF-A0A1H1EQU7-F1
#
_cell.length_a   1.000
_cell.length_b   1.000
_cell.length_c   1.000
_cell.angle_alpha   90.00
_cell.angle_beta   90.00
_cell.angle_gamma   90.00
#
_symmetry.space_group_name_H-M   'P 1'
#
loop_
_entity.id
_entity.type
_entity.pdbx_description
1 polymer ?
#
loop_
_entity_poly.entity_id
_entity_poly.type
_entity_poly.pdbx_seq_one_letter_code
_entity_poly.pdbx_strand_id
1 'polypeptide(L)'
;MGTIVSRPRKDGSTSHCAQILIKRKGKIVHRESKVFSRKRAAQTWLNKRETELSLPEGLERAQKPSKTLGDVIKRYIEDHNKNIGRTKSQVLETIREQHAIAELSR
;
A
#
# COMPACT_ATOMS: atom_id res chain seq x y z
N MET A 1 -15.95 0.70 -11.24
CA MET A 1 -16.36 2.11 -11.38
C MET A 1 -16.13 2.83 -10.05
N GLY A 2 -15.03 3.60 -9.94
CA GLY A 2 -14.82 4.48 -8.79
C GLY A 2 -15.77 5.69 -8.79
N THR A 3 -15.92 6.36 -7.65
CA THR A 3 -16.80 7.52 -7.47
C THR A 3 -15.99 8.75 -7.06
N ILE A 4 -16.29 9.92 -7.65
CA ILE A 4 -15.69 11.19 -7.24
C ILE A 4 -16.74 12.00 -6.47
N VAL A 5 -16.50 12.21 -5.18
CA VAL A 5 -17.35 13.04 -4.31
C VAL A 5 -16.71 14.41 -4.16
N SER A 6 -17.46 15.46 -4.53
CA SER A 6 -16.98 16.85 -4.40
C SER A 6 -17.66 17.50 -3.19
N ARG A 7 -16.88 18.12 -2.30
CA ARG A 7 -17.40 18.91 -1.18
C ARG A 7 -16.75 20.30 -1.12
N PRO A 8 -17.52 21.36 -0.82
CA PRO A 8 -16.95 22.65 -0.49
C PRO A 8 -16.22 22.58 0.85
N ARG A 9 -15.16 23.36 1.01
CA ARG A 9 -14.43 23.58 2.27
C ARG A 9 -14.74 24.95 2.83
N LYS A 10 -14.43 25.13 4.12
CA LYS A 10 -14.60 26.39 4.86
C LYS A 10 -13.79 27.54 4.26
N ASP A 11 -12.69 27.24 3.58
CA ASP A 11 -11.80 28.20 2.89
C ASP A 11 -12.29 28.61 1.49
N GLY A 12 -13.47 28.14 1.05
CA GLY A 12 -14.01 28.39 -0.29
C GLY A 12 -13.46 27.49 -1.39
N SER A 13 -12.45 26.65 -1.11
CA SER A 13 -11.91 25.70 -2.07
C SER A 13 -12.82 24.47 -2.21
N THR A 14 -12.82 23.84 -3.39
CA THR A 14 -13.53 22.58 -3.62
C THR A 14 -12.58 21.40 -3.45
N SER A 15 -12.97 20.44 -2.62
CA SER A 15 -12.24 19.20 -2.41
C SER A 15 -12.90 18.08 -3.23
N HIS A 16 -12.13 17.42 -4.08
CA HIS A 16 -12.58 16.27 -4.87
C HIS A 16 -11.98 14.99 -4.28
N CYS A 17 -12.80 14.14 -3.67
CA CYS A 17 -12.40 12.84 -3.13
C CYS A 17 -12.72 11.75 -4.17
N ALA A 18 -11.68 11.12 -4.73
CA ALA A 18 -11.83 9.92 -5.54
C ALA A 18 -11.87 8.70 -4.62
N GLN A 19 -12.90 7.87 -4.75
CA GLN A 19 -13.11 6.66 -3.97
C GLN A 19 -13.17 5.45 -4.90
N ILE A 20 -12.43 4.40 -4.57
CA ILE A 20 -12.41 3.14 -5.29
C ILE A 20 -12.89 2.06 -4.32
N LEU A 21 -13.92 1.33 -4.73
CA LEU A 21 -14.48 0.21 -3.98
C LEU A 21 -14.58 -1.00 -4.91
N ILE A 22 -13.84 -2.06 -4.58
CA ILE A 22 -13.82 -3.30 -5.35
C ILE A 22 -14.51 -4.37 -4.53
N LYS A 23 -15.62 -4.90 -5.06
CA LYS A 23 -16.32 -6.05 -4.51
C LYS A 23 -16.01 -7.29 -5.34
N ARG A 24 -15.66 -8.41 -4.71
CA ARG A 24 -15.69 -9.74 -5.34
C ARG A 24 -16.51 -10.67 -4.48
N LYS A 25 -17.36 -11.48 -5.11
CA LYS A 25 -18.24 -12.45 -4.43
C LYS A 25 -19.05 -11.83 -3.27
N GLY A 26 -19.58 -10.62 -3.48
CA GLY A 26 -20.38 -9.89 -2.50
C GLY A 26 -19.62 -9.26 -1.32
N LYS A 27 -18.31 -9.51 -1.18
CA LYS A 27 -17.47 -8.92 -0.11
C LYS A 27 -16.63 -7.76 -0.66
N ILE A 28 -16.43 -6.73 0.17
CA ILE A 28 -15.52 -5.62 -0.15
C ILE A 28 -14.10 -6.16 0.02
N VAL A 29 -13.35 -6.23 -1.08
CA VAL A 29 -11.98 -6.76 -1.11
C VAL A 29 -10.95 -5.63 -1.00
N HIS A 30 -11.25 -4.46 -1.57
CA HIS A 30 -10.36 -3.31 -1.53
C HIS A 30 -11.16 -2.02 -1.44
N ARG A 31 -10.66 -1.09 -0.62
CA ARG A 31 -11.21 0.26 -0.47
C ARG A 31 -10.06 1.25 -0.40
N GLU A 32 -10.02 2.18 -1.35
CA GLU A 32 -9.01 3.23 -1.39
C GLU A 32 -9.68 4.58 -1.65
N SER A 33 -9.24 5.63 -0.97
CA SER A 33 -9.74 6.98 -1.17
C SER A 33 -8.60 7.98 -1.17
N LYS A 34 -8.63 8.91 -2.13
CA LYS A 34 -7.64 9.99 -2.21
C LYS A 34 -8.28 11.31 -2.53
N VAL A 35 -7.84 12.35 -1.83
CA VAL A 35 -8.39 13.70 -1.94
C VAL A 35 -7.50 14.56 -2.82
N PHE A 36 -8.12 15.32 -3.73
CA PHE A 36 -7.47 16.22 -4.66
C PHE A 36 -8.15 17.59 -4.65
N SER A 37 -7.38 18.63 -5.00
CA SER A 37 -7.90 19.99 -5.19
C SER A 37 -8.54 20.19 -6.56
N ARG A 38 -8.18 19.39 -7.58
CA ARG A 38 -8.70 19.51 -8.96
C ARG A 38 -9.46 18.26 -9.38
N LYS A 39 -10.65 18.42 -9.97
CA LYS A 39 -11.47 17.31 -10.49
C LYS A 39 -10.74 16.46 -11.53
N ARG A 40 -10.00 17.10 -12.45
CA ARG A 40 -9.21 16.38 -13.47
C ARG A 40 -8.15 15.46 -12.86
N ALA A 41 -7.46 15.91 -11.80
CA ALA A 41 -6.46 15.10 -11.11
C ALA A 41 -7.10 13.88 -10.42
N ALA A 42 -8.27 14.06 -9.81
CA ALA A 42 -9.05 12.97 -9.24
C ALA A 42 -9.45 11.92 -10.30
N GLN A 43 -9.91 12.37 -11.48
CA GLN A 43 -10.28 11.49 -12.58
C GLN A 43 -9.08 10.69 -13.12
N THR A 44 -7.95 11.36 -13.39
CA THR A 44 -6.74 10.69 -13.89
C THR A 44 -6.20 9.67 -12.89
N TRP A 45 -6.20 9.99 -11.59
CA TRP A 45 -5.80 9.06 -10.56
C TRP A 45 -6.73 7.85 -10.50
N LEU A 46 -8.05 8.07 -10.55
CA LEU A 46 -9.05 7.02 -10.51
C LEU A 46 -8.89 6.06 -11.70
N ASN A 47 -8.75 6.58 -12.92
CA ASN A 47 -8.55 5.75 -14.11
C ASN A 47 -7.24 4.95 -14.03
N LYS A 48 -6.13 5.59 -13.65
CA LYS A 48 -4.83 4.91 -13.50
C LYS A 48 -4.94 3.78 -12.47
N ARG A 49 -5.59 4.06 -11.34
CA ARG A 49 -5.66 3.11 -10.22
C ARG A 49 -6.67 1.98 -10.47
N GLU A 50 -7.75 2.25 -11.20
CA GLU A 50 -8.67 1.22 -11.69
C GLU A 50 -7.98 0.28 -12.68
N THR A 51 -7.16 0.79 -13.61
CA THR A 51 -6.34 -0.05 -14.50
C THR A 51 -5.33 -0.90 -13.74
N GLU A 52 -4.63 -0.34 -12.75
CA GLU A 52 -3.67 -1.07 -11.92
C GLU A 52 -4.33 -2.18 -11.08
N LEU A 53 -5.55 -1.94 -10.57
CA LEU A 53 -6.31 -2.90 -9.77
C LEU A 53 -7.12 -3.91 -10.61
N SER A 54 -7.32 -3.64 -11.91
CA SER A 54 -7.92 -4.59 -12.86
C SER A 54 -7.00 -5.78 -13.13
N LEU A 55 -5.69 -5.57 -13.04
CA LEU A 55 -4.70 -6.65 -13.16
C LEU A 55 -4.78 -7.58 -11.93
N PRO A 56 -4.84 -8.92 -12.13
CA PRO A 56 -4.90 -9.89 -11.02
C PRO A 56 -3.77 -9.72 -10.00
N GLU A 57 -2.55 -9.43 -10.46
CA GLU A 57 -1.39 -9.15 -9.60
C GLU A 57 -1.55 -7.86 -8.76
N GLY A 58 -2.24 -6.86 -9.27
CA GLY A 58 -2.42 -5.57 -8.59
C GLY A 58 -3.34 -5.69 -7.38
N LEU A 59 -4.37 -6.52 -7.50
CA LEU A 59 -5.31 -6.86 -6.43
C LEU A 59 -4.67 -7.76 -5.37
N GLU A 60 -3.76 -8.65 -5.76
CA GLU A 60 -2.95 -9.43 -4.81
C GLU A 60 -1.91 -8.57 -4.09
N ARG A 61 -1.23 -7.64 -4.78
CA ARG A 61 -0.30 -6.70 -4.12
C ARG A 61 -1.01 -5.73 -3.18
N ALA A 62 -2.23 -5.32 -3.51
CA ALA A 62 -3.05 -4.44 -2.66
C ALA A 62 -3.65 -5.17 -1.45
N GLN A 63 -3.92 -6.48 -1.57
CA GLN A 63 -4.39 -7.32 -0.47
C GLN A 63 -3.27 -7.92 0.37
N LYS A 64 -2.04 -8.03 -0.17
CA LYS A 64 -0.91 -8.55 0.60
C LYS A 64 -0.75 -7.67 1.84
N PRO A 65 -0.68 -8.27 3.04
CA PRO A 65 -0.33 -7.51 4.23
C PRO A 65 0.97 -6.75 3.89
N SER A 66 0.97 -5.47 4.23
CA SER A 66 2.15 -4.63 4.15
C SER A 66 3.31 -5.43 4.73
N LYS A 67 4.33 -5.70 3.89
CA LYS A 67 5.47 -6.52 4.33
C LYS A 67 6.04 -5.88 5.58
N THR A 68 6.15 -6.67 6.63
CA THR A 68 6.73 -6.20 7.88
C THR A 68 8.21 -5.89 7.66
N LEU A 69 8.81 -5.06 8.51
CA LEU A 69 10.25 -4.87 8.50
C LEU A 69 10.99 -6.20 8.66
N GLY A 70 10.43 -7.14 9.45
CA GLY A 70 10.93 -8.49 9.60
C GLY A 70 11.00 -9.28 8.28
N ASP A 71 9.96 -9.19 7.45
CA ASP A 71 9.94 -9.82 6.11
C ASP A 71 11.03 -9.24 5.20
N VAL A 72 11.29 -7.94 5.30
CA VAL A 72 12.33 -7.27 4.53
C VAL A 72 13.72 -7.71 5.00
N ILE A 73 13.93 -7.81 6.31
CA ILE A 73 15.17 -8.28 6.90
C ILE A 73 15.47 -9.72 6.46
N LYS A 74 14.47 -10.61 6.53
CA LYS A 74 14.60 -12.00 6.08
C LYS A 74 15.06 -12.07 4.63
N ARG A 75 14.38 -11.33 3.74
CA ARG A 75 14.75 -11.26 2.33
C ARG A 75 16.17 -10.76 2.13
N TYR A 76 16.59 -9.72 2.86
CA TYR A 76 17.94 -9.19 2.78
C TYR A 76 19.00 -10.24 3.14
N ILE A 77 18.75 -11.04 4.19
CA ILE A 77 19.66 -12.12 4.59
C ILE A 77 19.73 -13.21 3.52
N GLU A 78 18.58 -13.63 2.96
CA GLU A 78 18.51 -14.62 1.88
C GLU A 78 19.26 -14.15 0.62
N ASP A 79 19.01 -12.92 0.18
CA ASP A 79 19.63 -12.33 -1.03
C ASP A 79 21.15 -12.16 -0.87
N HIS A 80 21.65 -12.00 0.37
CA HIS A 80 23.06 -11.70 0.66
C HIS A 80 23.80 -12.79 1.45
N ASN A 81 23.25 -14.00 1.56
CA ASN A 81 23.76 -15.08 2.44
C ASN A 81 25.26 -15.42 2.25
N LYS A 82 25.83 -15.20 1.06
CA LYS A 82 27.26 -15.45 0.77
C LYS A 82 28.21 -14.29 1.14
N ASN A 83 27.70 -13.06 1.22
CA ASN A 83 28.52 -11.84 1.41
C ASN A 83 28.22 -11.12 2.74
N ILE A 84 27.28 -11.64 3.52
CA ILE A 84 26.91 -11.07 4.80
C ILE A 84 27.85 -11.63 5.88
N GLY A 85 28.59 -10.74 6.54
CA GLY A 85 29.45 -11.12 7.66
C GLY A 85 28.62 -11.67 8.83
N ARG A 86 29.14 -12.67 9.53
CA ARG A 86 28.46 -13.39 10.63
C ARG A 86 27.78 -12.46 11.65
N THR A 87 28.48 -11.41 12.07
CA THR A 87 27.95 -10.42 13.04
C THR A 87 26.76 -9.65 12.48
N LYS A 88 26.77 -9.30 11.20
CA LYS A 88 25.68 -8.55 10.56
C LYS A 88 24.42 -9.40 10.40
N SER A 89 24.57 -10.67 10.02
CA SER A 89 23.43 -11.61 9.97
C SER A 89 22.83 -11.80 11.36
N GLN A 90 23.67 -11.99 12.38
CA GLN A 90 23.20 -12.19 13.75
C GLN A 90 22.42 -10.97 14.26
N VAL A 91 22.92 -9.75 14.06
CA VAL A 91 22.22 -8.52 14.49
C VAL A 91 20.89 -8.37 13.77
N LEU A 92 20.85 -8.64 12.46
CA LEU A 92 19.60 -8.57 11.69
C LEU A 92 18.59 -9.63 12.14
N GLU A 93 19.04 -10.84 12.44
CA GLU A 93 18.19 -11.91 12.98
C GLU A 93 17.63 -11.54 14.35
N THR A 94 18.45 -10.96 15.23
CA THR A 94 18.01 -10.42 16.52
C THR A 94 16.96 -9.33 16.35
N ILE A 95 17.18 -8.38 15.43
CA ILE A 95 16.20 -7.32 15.12
C ILE A 95 14.87 -7.93 14.64
N ARG A 96 14.94 -8.98 13.79
CA ARG A 96 13.78 -9.68 13.26
C ARG A 96 12.98 -10.41 14.34
N GLU A 97 13.64 -11.05 15.30
CA GLU A 97 12.99 -11.96 16.25
C GLU A 97 12.65 -11.34 17.60
N GLN A 98 13.42 -10.36 18.07
CA GLN A 98 13.37 -9.90 19.46
C GLN A 98 12.88 -8.45 19.61
N HIS A 99 12.74 -7.70 18.51
CA HIS A 99 12.37 -6.29 18.57
C HIS A 99 11.02 -6.02 17.90
N ALA A 100 10.15 -5.29 18.59
CA ALA A 100 8.82 -4.91 18.11
C ALA A 100 8.86 -4.06 16.81
N ILE A 101 10.01 -3.46 16.49
CA ILE A 101 10.22 -2.74 15.23
C ILE A 101 10.05 -3.65 14.01
N ALA A 102 10.27 -4.96 14.16
CA ALA A 102 10.11 -5.94 13.09
C ALA A 102 8.67 -6.02 12.58
N GLU A 103 7.68 -5.80 13.44
CA GLU A 103 6.25 -5.85 13.11
C GLU A 103 5.74 -4.60 12.39
N LEU A 104 6.58 -3.57 12.26
CA LEU A 104 6.19 -2.34 11.56
C LEU A 104 5.96 -2.63 10.07
N SER A 105 4.79 -2.24 9.60
CA SER A 105 4.40 -2.33 8.19
C SER A 105 3.84 -0.99 7.71
N ARG A 106 4.17 -0.58 6.49
CA ARG A 106 3.76 0.71 5.90
C ARG A 106 2.48 0.62 5.09
#